data_AF-A0A963L6R4-F1
#
_entry.id   AF-A0A963L6R4-F1
#
_cell.length_a   1.000
_cell.length_b   1.000
_cell.length_c   1.000
_cell.angle_alpha   90.00
_cell.angle_beta   90.00
_cell.angle_gamma   90.00
#
_symmetry.space_group_name_H-M   'P 1'
#
loop_
_entity.id
_entity.type
_entity.pdbx_description
1 polymer ?
#
loop_
_entity_poly.entity_id
_entity_poly.type
_entity_poly.pdbx_seq_one_letter_code
_entity_poly.pdbx_strand_id
1 'polypeptide(L)'
;MPHLETTRLTIDLPDGQGGHWRLEDFNLQLPEGVALGIMARKPGLASAVLEALVAARPARLGGVLLDGRELDAANPRVVLVRQKPERFPLQRVTTFLQRVAAASLGRRVGRDEARAWVNHNLRLAGIEDLGAQRLSTLSKHALARVELARLLVSDAPLVCLDHLFDGLDEVFKRQSLDLMLDLQARMTRTMLFATDDIEQAVLVADRILCLDVEDSVVTSSQLDVNLLRPRARLDLERTEEAGRLLEVLGDRLGRYLPEPAVATATEPPHAEDSVIFMADWVASQPERNGKTLEKADISLGFIPLIDCAPLAIALELGFFDAAGLSVKLSRESSWSNIQDKVSLGLLDGAQML
;
A
#
# COMPACT_ATOMS: atom_id res chain seq x y z
N MET A 1 -4.27 -14.29 -26.39
CA MET A 1 -5.46 -13.40 -26.32
C MET A 1 -5.36 -12.60 -25.03
N PRO A 2 -5.84 -11.35 -24.99
CA PRO A 2 -5.88 -10.59 -23.74
C PRO A 2 -6.82 -11.28 -22.75
N HIS A 3 -6.43 -11.34 -21.49
CA HIS A 3 -7.27 -11.83 -20.41
C HIS A 3 -8.28 -10.76 -20.01
N LEU A 4 -7.85 -9.49 -19.93
CA LEU A 4 -8.71 -8.32 -19.72
C LEU A 4 -8.52 -7.34 -20.89
N GLU A 5 -9.62 -6.86 -21.45
CA GLU A 5 -9.62 -5.89 -22.54
C GLU A 5 -10.69 -4.82 -22.34
N THR A 6 -10.38 -3.57 -22.72
CA THR A 6 -11.37 -2.50 -22.83
C THR A 6 -11.40 -1.97 -24.25
N THR A 7 -12.59 -1.63 -24.75
CA THR A 7 -12.75 -1.07 -26.08
C THR A 7 -13.56 0.23 -26.02
N ARG A 8 -12.91 1.35 -26.33
CA ARG A 8 -13.48 2.71 -26.33
C ARG A 8 -14.27 3.02 -25.05
N LEU A 9 -13.69 2.66 -23.91
CA LEU A 9 -14.34 2.78 -22.62
C LEU A 9 -14.43 4.26 -22.22
N THR A 10 -15.64 4.77 -22.03
CA THR A 10 -15.87 6.13 -21.54
C THR A 10 -16.59 6.09 -20.22
N ILE A 11 -16.05 6.75 -19.18
CA ILE A 11 -16.55 6.70 -17.81
C ILE A 11 -16.51 8.09 -17.18
N ASP A 12 -17.53 8.44 -16.39
CA ASP A 12 -17.43 9.57 -15.47
C ASP A 12 -16.92 9.11 -14.10
N LEU A 13 -15.93 9.84 -13.60
CA LEU A 13 -15.22 9.57 -12.36
C LEU A 13 -15.45 10.76 -11.43
N PRO A 14 -15.78 10.56 -10.15
CA PRO A 14 -16.05 11.65 -9.22
C PRO A 14 -14.78 12.48 -8.99
N ASP A 15 -14.91 13.80 -9.01
CA ASP A 15 -13.79 14.71 -8.73
C ASP A 15 -13.63 15.03 -7.22
N GLY A 16 -14.55 14.52 -6.39
CA GLY A 16 -14.59 14.79 -4.94
C GLY A 16 -15.17 16.16 -4.55
N GLN A 17 -15.53 17.01 -5.52
CA GLN A 17 -16.08 18.36 -5.32
C GLN A 17 -17.52 18.50 -5.84
N GLY A 18 -18.13 17.39 -6.27
CA GLY A 18 -19.51 17.36 -6.78
C GLY A 18 -19.61 17.44 -8.30
N GLY A 19 -18.47 17.45 -9.01
CA GLY A 19 -18.38 17.28 -10.46
C GLY A 19 -17.82 15.92 -10.85
N HIS A 20 -17.36 15.85 -12.09
CA HIS A 20 -16.82 14.62 -12.67
C HIS A 20 -15.60 14.90 -13.54
N TRP A 21 -14.57 14.08 -13.41
CA TRP A 21 -13.59 13.87 -14.45
C TRP A 21 -14.11 12.85 -15.45
N ARG A 22 -13.66 12.95 -16.70
CA ARG A 22 -14.05 12.01 -17.75
C ARG A 22 -12.86 11.30 -18.33
N LEU A 23 -12.89 9.96 -18.26
CA LEU A 23 -11.99 9.12 -19.04
C LEU A 23 -12.72 8.80 -20.36
N GLU A 24 -12.12 9.16 -21.50
CA GLU A 24 -12.71 9.00 -22.83
C GLU A 24 -11.87 8.05 -23.68
N ASP A 25 -12.55 7.23 -24.50
CA ASP A 25 -11.92 6.33 -25.49
C ASP A 25 -10.75 5.50 -24.91
N PHE A 26 -10.93 4.97 -23.70
CA PHE A 26 -9.89 4.22 -23.03
C PHE A 26 -9.81 2.78 -23.54
N ASN A 27 -8.62 2.42 -24.03
CA ASN A 27 -8.32 1.11 -24.58
C ASN A 27 -7.14 0.49 -23.80
N LEU A 28 -7.35 -0.70 -23.27
CA LEU A 28 -6.37 -1.46 -22.50
C LEU A 28 -6.44 -2.92 -22.91
N GLN A 29 -5.28 -3.54 -23.08
CA GLN A 29 -5.16 -4.99 -23.29
C GLN A 29 -4.14 -5.56 -22.32
N LEU A 30 -4.63 -6.41 -21.42
CA LEU A 30 -3.82 -7.03 -20.38
C LEU A 30 -3.79 -8.56 -20.59
N PRO A 31 -2.60 -9.14 -20.87
CA PRO A 31 -2.44 -10.59 -20.95
C PRO A 31 -2.68 -11.28 -19.60
N GLU A 32 -2.91 -12.59 -19.66
CA GLU A 32 -3.02 -13.42 -18.46
C GLU A 32 -1.72 -13.42 -17.65
N GLY A 33 -1.84 -13.39 -16.32
CA GLY A 33 -0.70 -13.45 -15.40
C GLY A 33 0.08 -12.14 -15.24
N VAL A 34 -0.33 -11.07 -15.94
CA VAL A 34 0.30 -9.75 -15.85
C VAL A 34 -0.28 -8.98 -14.67
N ALA A 35 0.59 -8.32 -13.91
CA ALA A 35 0.21 -7.38 -12.87
C ALA A 35 0.22 -5.94 -13.40
N LEU A 36 -0.93 -5.27 -13.36
CA LEU A 36 -1.11 -3.86 -13.69
C LEU A 36 -1.22 -3.03 -12.41
N GLY A 37 -0.21 -2.20 -12.15
CA GLY A 37 -0.29 -1.15 -11.14
C GLY A 37 -1.02 0.07 -11.69
N ILE A 38 -1.93 0.65 -10.93
CA ILE A 38 -2.67 1.86 -11.30
C ILE A 38 -2.29 2.96 -10.32
N MET A 39 -1.74 4.04 -10.84
CA MET A 39 -1.29 5.17 -10.06
C MET A 39 -1.92 6.45 -10.60
N ALA A 40 -2.32 7.34 -9.71
CA ALA A 40 -2.92 8.61 -10.10
C ALA A 40 -2.41 9.76 -9.25
N ARG A 41 -2.25 10.94 -9.87
CA ARG A 41 -1.94 12.17 -9.14
C ARG A 41 -3.10 12.65 -8.29
N LYS A 42 -4.34 12.45 -8.78
CA LYS A 42 -5.56 12.86 -8.08
C LYS A 42 -6.04 11.77 -7.11
N PRO A 43 -6.34 12.10 -5.85
CA PRO A 43 -6.88 11.14 -4.88
C PRO A 43 -8.16 10.46 -5.38
N GLY A 44 -8.26 9.15 -5.18
CA GLY A 44 -9.44 8.36 -5.56
C GLY A 44 -9.59 8.05 -7.06
N LEU A 45 -8.82 8.70 -7.94
CA LEU A 45 -8.88 8.45 -9.38
C LEU A 45 -8.43 7.03 -9.74
N ALA A 46 -7.32 6.56 -9.14
CA ALA A 46 -6.81 5.19 -9.36
C ALA A 46 -7.85 4.14 -8.96
N SER A 47 -8.43 4.26 -7.77
CA SER A 47 -9.52 3.39 -7.30
C SER A 47 -10.75 3.45 -8.22
N ALA A 48 -11.16 4.65 -8.65
CA ALA A 48 -12.34 4.79 -9.51
C ALA A 48 -12.14 4.17 -10.89
N VAL A 49 -10.92 4.24 -11.45
CA VAL A 49 -10.56 3.54 -12.70
C VAL A 49 -10.47 2.04 -12.47
N LEU A 50 -9.85 1.57 -11.38
CA LEU A 50 -9.82 0.15 -11.00
C LEU A 50 -11.24 -0.43 -10.95
N GLU A 51 -12.18 0.26 -10.28
CA GLU A 51 -13.58 -0.15 -10.19
C GLU A 51 -14.26 -0.24 -11.57
N ALA A 52 -13.93 0.67 -12.48
CA ALA A 52 -14.48 0.63 -13.82
C ALA A 52 -13.91 -0.51 -14.66
N LEU A 53 -12.61 -0.82 -14.51
CA LEU A 53 -11.95 -1.97 -15.14
C LEU A 53 -12.48 -3.33 -14.67
N VAL A 54 -13.19 -3.37 -13.55
CA VAL A 54 -13.86 -4.59 -13.06
C VAL A 54 -15.38 -4.51 -13.17
N ALA A 55 -15.90 -3.56 -13.95
CA ALA A 55 -17.32 -3.30 -14.14
C ALA A 55 -18.11 -3.02 -12.84
N ALA A 56 -17.44 -2.74 -11.72
CA ALA A 56 -18.06 -2.31 -10.47
C ALA A 56 -18.56 -0.85 -10.52
N ARG A 57 -18.09 -0.10 -11.52
CA ARG A 57 -18.58 1.22 -11.90
C ARG A 57 -19.12 1.16 -13.34
N PRO A 58 -20.34 1.67 -13.61
CA PRO A 58 -20.90 1.62 -14.95
C PRO A 58 -20.13 2.54 -15.92
N ALA A 59 -19.89 2.04 -17.12
CA ALA A 59 -19.39 2.83 -18.24
C ALA A 59 -20.54 3.57 -18.95
N ARG A 60 -20.24 4.73 -19.54
CA ARG A 60 -21.15 5.43 -20.45
C ARG A 60 -21.15 4.80 -21.84
N LEU A 61 -19.97 4.46 -22.34
CA LEU A 61 -19.76 3.87 -23.66
C LEU A 61 -18.67 2.80 -23.55
N GLY A 62 -18.72 1.85 -24.48
CA GLY A 62 -17.80 0.70 -24.48
C GLY A 62 -18.12 -0.27 -23.35
N GLY A 63 -17.13 -1.08 -23.00
CA GLY A 63 -17.24 -2.07 -21.96
C GLY A 63 -15.90 -2.73 -21.66
N VAL A 64 -15.93 -3.64 -20.71
CA VAL A 64 -14.78 -4.46 -20.32
C VAL A 64 -15.06 -5.90 -20.70
N LEU A 65 -14.08 -6.56 -21.31
CA LEU A 65 -14.12 -7.97 -21.64
C LEU A 65 -13.13 -8.73 -20.75
N LEU A 66 -13.58 -9.85 -20.19
CA LEU A 66 -12.75 -10.85 -19.53
C LEU A 66 -12.80 -12.15 -20.36
N ASP A 67 -11.67 -12.61 -20.89
CA ASP A 67 -11.58 -13.71 -21.85
C ASP A 67 -12.56 -13.58 -23.04
N GLY A 68 -12.66 -12.36 -23.58
CA GLY A 68 -13.55 -12.04 -24.70
C GLY A 68 -15.05 -12.04 -24.37
N ARG A 69 -15.43 -12.14 -23.09
CA ARG A 69 -16.82 -12.02 -22.63
C ARG A 69 -17.02 -10.75 -21.85
N GLU A 70 -18.15 -10.08 -22.06
CA GLU A 70 -18.49 -8.87 -21.31
C GLU A 70 -18.48 -9.15 -19.80
N LEU A 71 -17.77 -8.28 -19.08
CA LEU A 71 -17.62 -8.35 -17.64
C LEU A 71 -18.74 -7.57 -16.96
N ASP A 72 -19.37 -8.18 -15.97
CA ASP A 72 -20.33 -7.54 -15.08
C ASP A 72 -19.78 -7.42 -13.66
N ALA A 73 -20.42 -6.55 -12.85
CA ALA A 73 -19.98 -6.26 -11.49
C ALA A 73 -20.00 -7.46 -10.52
N ALA A 74 -20.77 -8.52 -10.82
CA ALA A 74 -21.01 -9.64 -9.94
C ALA A 74 -20.30 -10.93 -10.41
N ASN A 75 -19.32 -10.79 -11.29
CA ASN A 75 -18.66 -11.92 -11.90
C ASN A 75 -17.80 -12.68 -10.88
N PRO A 76 -18.05 -13.99 -10.63
CA PRO A 76 -17.32 -14.78 -9.63
C PRO A 76 -15.83 -14.99 -10.00
N ARG A 77 -15.44 -14.68 -11.23
CA ARG A 77 -14.05 -14.74 -11.73
C ARG A 77 -13.22 -13.50 -11.36
N VAL A 78 -13.82 -12.53 -10.67
CA VAL A 78 -13.15 -11.32 -10.19
C VAL A 78 -13.28 -11.22 -8.70
N VAL A 79 -12.17 -10.96 -8.00
CA VAL A 79 -12.21 -10.59 -6.59
C VAL A 79 -11.59 -9.22 -6.38
N LEU A 80 -12.42 -8.31 -5.88
CA LEU A 80 -12.02 -6.97 -5.48
C LEU A 80 -11.91 -6.88 -3.95
N VAL A 81 -10.72 -6.51 -3.50
CA VAL A 81 -10.36 -6.22 -2.12
C VAL A 81 -10.13 -4.71 -2.00
N ARG A 82 -10.76 -4.09 -1.01
CA ARG A 82 -10.67 -2.64 -0.74
C ARG A 82 -10.09 -2.37 0.64
N GLN A 83 -9.37 -1.26 0.80
CA GLN A 83 -8.85 -0.77 2.08
C GLN A 83 -9.91 -0.74 3.20
N LYS A 84 -11.15 -0.36 2.87
CA LYS A 84 -12.31 -0.44 3.76
C LYS A 84 -13.19 -1.61 3.33
N PRO A 85 -12.95 -2.84 3.83
CA PRO A 85 -13.73 -3.99 3.42
C PRO A 85 -15.21 -3.83 3.77
N GLU A 86 -16.07 -4.47 2.97
CA GLU A 86 -17.50 -4.53 3.24
C GLU A 86 -17.75 -5.10 4.63
N ARG A 87 -18.61 -4.43 5.39
CA ARG A 87 -18.76 -4.66 6.83
C ARG A 87 -19.39 -6.03 7.09
N PHE A 88 -18.56 -7.01 7.47
CA PHE A 88 -18.99 -8.23 8.15
C PHE A 88 -18.46 -8.33 9.59
N PRO A 89 -18.61 -7.27 10.42
CA PRO A 89 -17.84 -7.10 11.66
C PRO A 89 -17.97 -8.28 12.63
N LEU A 90 -19.14 -8.89 12.71
CA LEU A 90 -19.43 -9.96 13.66
C LEU A 90 -19.08 -11.36 13.16
N GLN A 91 -18.68 -11.50 11.88
CA GLN A 91 -18.34 -12.81 11.32
C GLN A 91 -16.93 -13.23 11.73
N ARG A 92 -16.75 -14.53 11.92
CA ARG A 92 -15.43 -15.12 12.09
C ARG A 92 -14.68 -15.13 10.76
N VAL A 93 -13.36 -15.00 10.82
CA VAL A 93 -12.47 -15.07 9.65
C VAL A 93 -12.75 -16.31 8.80
N THR A 94 -12.81 -17.49 9.43
CA THR A 94 -13.12 -18.75 8.74
C THR A 94 -14.47 -18.74 8.04
N THR A 95 -15.51 -18.20 8.69
CA THR A 95 -16.86 -18.12 8.12
C THR A 95 -16.91 -17.17 6.93
N PHE A 96 -16.23 -16.04 7.03
CA PHE A 96 -16.08 -15.08 5.93
C PHE A 96 -15.39 -15.72 4.73
N LEU A 97 -14.21 -16.32 4.92
CA LEU A 97 -13.45 -16.96 3.85
C LEU A 97 -14.18 -18.17 3.25
N GLN A 98 -14.90 -18.95 4.04
CA GLN A 98 -15.73 -20.06 3.53
C GLN A 98 -16.83 -19.58 2.56
N ARG A 99 -17.41 -18.40 2.82
CA ARG A 99 -18.40 -17.81 1.90
C ARG A 99 -17.75 -17.37 0.60
N VAL A 100 -16.55 -16.79 0.67
CA VAL A 100 -15.78 -16.40 -0.51
C VAL A 100 -15.45 -17.64 -1.35
N ALA A 101 -14.92 -18.70 -0.74
CA ALA A 101 -14.68 -19.98 -1.42
C ALA A 101 -15.94 -20.51 -2.11
N ALA A 102 -17.07 -20.56 -1.38
CA ALA A 102 -18.32 -21.08 -1.92
C ALA A 102 -18.86 -20.24 -3.10
N ALA A 103 -18.66 -18.93 -3.08
CA ALA A 103 -19.09 -18.04 -4.16
C ALA A 103 -18.23 -18.21 -5.41
N SER A 104 -16.90 -18.26 -5.26
CA SER A 104 -15.97 -18.25 -6.39
C SER A 104 -15.72 -19.64 -6.99
N LEU A 105 -15.67 -20.70 -6.17
CA LEU A 105 -15.49 -22.08 -6.65
C LEU A 105 -16.81 -22.71 -7.15
N GLY A 106 -17.94 -22.03 -6.90
CA GLY A 106 -19.27 -22.46 -7.31
C GLY A 106 -19.80 -23.69 -6.56
N ARG A 107 -20.86 -24.31 -7.10
CA ARG A 107 -21.57 -25.47 -6.49
C ARG A 107 -20.75 -26.76 -6.37
N ARG A 108 -19.45 -26.77 -6.71
CA ARG A 108 -18.63 -27.98 -6.80
C ARG A 108 -17.94 -28.38 -5.50
N VAL A 109 -17.92 -27.52 -4.49
CA VAL A 109 -17.12 -27.74 -3.29
C VAL A 109 -18.01 -28.11 -2.11
N GLY A 110 -17.82 -29.31 -1.57
CA GLY A 110 -18.51 -29.75 -0.35
C GLY A 110 -18.10 -28.89 0.86
N ARG A 111 -18.92 -28.87 1.92
CA ARG A 111 -18.61 -28.05 3.12
C ARG A 111 -17.25 -28.39 3.74
N ASP A 112 -16.89 -29.67 3.75
CA ASP A 112 -15.61 -30.13 4.31
C ASP A 112 -14.43 -29.78 3.41
N GLU A 113 -14.61 -29.85 2.10
CA GLU A 113 -13.61 -29.42 1.12
C GLU A 113 -13.37 -27.91 1.18
N ALA A 114 -14.44 -27.10 1.28
CA ALA A 114 -14.33 -25.66 1.45
C ALA A 114 -13.62 -25.30 2.77
N ARG A 115 -13.88 -26.06 3.83
CA ARG A 115 -13.18 -25.90 5.11
C ARG A 115 -11.71 -26.26 5.00
N ALA A 116 -11.36 -27.37 4.34
CA ALA A 116 -9.98 -27.78 4.11
C ALA A 116 -9.23 -26.74 3.26
N TRP A 117 -9.87 -26.25 2.19
CA TRP A 117 -9.36 -25.20 1.32
C TRP A 117 -9.08 -23.90 2.08
N VAL A 118 -10.04 -23.43 2.89
CA VAL A 118 -9.84 -22.23 3.72
C VAL A 118 -8.72 -22.43 4.74
N ASN A 119 -8.66 -23.57 5.43
CA ASN A 119 -7.60 -23.84 6.39
C ASN A 119 -6.21 -23.91 5.74
N HIS A 120 -6.12 -24.45 4.53
CA HIS A 120 -4.87 -24.46 3.76
C HIS A 120 -4.40 -23.04 3.44
N ASN A 121 -5.30 -22.20 2.94
CA ASN A 121 -4.98 -20.82 2.56
C ASN A 121 -4.73 -19.90 3.77
N LEU A 122 -5.35 -20.16 4.93
CA LEU A 122 -5.02 -19.48 6.18
C LEU A 122 -3.57 -19.73 6.60
N ARG A 123 -3.07 -20.97 6.42
CA ARG A 123 -1.65 -21.30 6.68
C ARG A 123 -0.71 -20.61 5.71
N LEU A 124 -1.04 -20.57 4.42
CA LEU A 124 -0.24 -19.86 3.42
C LEU A 124 -0.12 -18.36 3.73
N ALA A 125 -1.19 -17.76 4.27
CA ALA A 125 -1.20 -16.37 4.69
C ALA A 125 -0.63 -16.14 6.11
N GLY A 126 -0.22 -17.20 6.82
CA GLY A 126 0.35 -17.11 8.18
C GLY A 126 -0.65 -16.61 9.23
N ILE A 127 -1.93 -16.95 9.08
CA ILE A 127 -3.03 -16.46 9.94
C ILE A 127 -3.98 -17.57 10.41
N GLU A 128 -3.50 -18.81 10.52
CA GLU A 128 -4.30 -19.93 11.04
C GLU A 128 -4.94 -19.64 12.40
N ASP A 129 -4.20 -18.99 13.31
CA ASP A 129 -4.65 -18.66 14.67
C ASP A 129 -5.74 -17.59 14.72
N LEU A 130 -5.92 -16.84 13.61
CA LEU A 130 -6.96 -15.82 13.51
C LEU A 130 -8.31 -16.41 13.08
N GLY A 131 -8.35 -17.67 12.62
CA GLY A 131 -9.52 -18.27 11.99
C GLY A 131 -10.82 -18.21 12.81
N ALA A 132 -10.70 -18.30 14.14
CA ALA A 132 -11.83 -18.26 15.08
C ALA A 132 -12.20 -16.84 15.54
N GLN A 133 -11.33 -15.86 15.31
CA GLN A 133 -11.55 -14.47 15.71
C GLN A 133 -12.59 -13.78 14.82
N ARG A 134 -13.23 -12.74 15.35
CA ARG A 134 -14.18 -11.92 14.59
C ARG A 134 -13.42 -10.86 13.80
N LEU A 135 -13.89 -10.54 12.59
CA LEU A 135 -13.26 -9.51 11.76
C LEU A 135 -13.15 -8.15 12.48
N SER A 136 -14.15 -7.78 13.30
CA SER A 136 -14.12 -6.53 14.05
C SER A 136 -13.09 -6.46 15.18
N THR A 137 -12.50 -7.59 15.59
CA THR A 137 -11.52 -7.63 16.68
C THR A 137 -10.08 -7.64 16.17
N LEU A 138 -9.88 -7.73 14.85
CA LEU A 138 -8.56 -7.79 14.25
C LEU A 138 -7.91 -6.40 14.19
N SER A 139 -6.60 -6.37 14.36
CA SER A 139 -5.80 -5.19 14.01
C SER A 139 -5.85 -4.94 12.50
N LYS A 140 -5.49 -3.72 12.07
CA LYS A 140 -5.40 -3.39 10.63
C LYS A 140 -4.47 -4.36 9.88
N HIS A 141 -3.32 -4.69 10.47
CA HIS A 141 -2.36 -5.65 9.92
C HIS A 141 -2.98 -7.05 9.75
N ALA A 142 -3.62 -7.55 10.82
CA ALA A 142 -4.30 -8.85 10.78
C ALA A 142 -5.41 -8.87 9.72
N LEU A 143 -6.16 -7.77 9.59
CA LEU A 143 -7.20 -7.64 8.56
C LEU A 143 -6.61 -7.63 7.14
N ALA A 144 -5.51 -6.91 6.91
CA ALA A 144 -4.82 -6.92 5.62
C ALA A 144 -4.39 -8.34 5.21
N ARG A 145 -3.85 -9.12 6.15
CA ARG A 145 -3.53 -10.54 5.90
C ARG A 145 -4.76 -11.41 5.63
N VAL A 146 -5.89 -11.16 6.31
CA VAL A 146 -7.15 -11.85 6.02
C VAL A 146 -7.65 -11.53 4.61
N GLU A 147 -7.52 -10.29 4.15
CA GLU A 147 -7.88 -9.91 2.79
C GLU A 147 -6.90 -10.48 1.74
N LEU A 148 -5.61 -10.61 2.04
CA LEU A 148 -4.70 -11.39 1.20
C LEU A 148 -5.13 -12.87 1.13
N ALA A 149 -5.49 -13.48 2.26
CA ALA A 149 -6.02 -14.84 2.28
C ALA A 149 -7.33 -14.98 1.48
N ARG A 150 -8.18 -13.95 1.47
CA ARG A 150 -9.39 -13.90 0.63
C ARG A 150 -9.06 -14.01 -0.86
N LEU A 151 -7.99 -13.37 -1.33
CA LEU A 151 -7.53 -13.55 -2.72
C LEU A 151 -7.21 -15.02 -2.99
N LEU A 152 -6.46 -15.66 -2.10
CA LEU A 152 -6.05 -17.06 -2.26
C LEU A 152 -7.26 -17.98 -2.33
N VAL A 153 -8.17 -17.82 -1.36
CA VAL A 153 -9.36 -18.65 -1.18
C VAL A 153 -10.33 -18.51 -2.35
N SER A 154 -10.38 -17.36 -3.01
CA SER A 154 -11.31 -17.15 -4.12
C SER A 154 -10.98 -17.96 -5.37
N ASP A 155 -9.71 -18.27 -5.61
CA ASP A 155 -9.25 -18.84 -6.88
C ASP A 155 -9.69 -18.09 -8.15
N ALA A 156 -9.96 -16.79 -8.02
CA ALA A 156 -10.33 -15.95 -9.14
C ALA A 156 -9.12 -15.70 -10.07
N PRO A 157 -9.28 -15.82 -11.40
CA PRO A 157 -8.20 -15.54 -12.35
C PRO A 157 -7.85 -14.05 -12.45
N LEU A 158 -8.78 -13.15 -12.08
CA LEU A 158 -8.56 -11.71 -11.95
C LEU A 158 -8.68 -11.29 -10.48
N VAL A 159 -7.57 -10.82 -9.90
CA VAL A 159 -7.52 -10.30 -8.52
C VAL A 159 -7.28 -8.80 -8.52
N CYS A 160 -8.01 -8.09 -7.69
CA CYS A 160 -7.98 -6.63 -7.65
C CYS A 160 -7.79 -6.12 -6.22
N LEU A 161 -6.84 -5.19 -6.06
CA LEU A 161 -6.42 -4.65 -4.77
C LEU A 161 -6.50 -3.13 -4.78
N ASP A 162 -7.27 -2.54 -3.88
CA ASP A 162 -7.44 -1.09 -3.79
C ASP A 162 -6.87 -0.59 -2.47
N HIS A 163 -5.66 -0.02 -2.52
CA HIS A 163 -4.98 0.62 -1.38
C HIS A 163 -4.88 -0.27 -0.14
N LEU A 164 -4.60 -1.56 -0.33
CA LEU A 164 -4.71 -2.57 0.74
C LEU A 164 -3.77 -2.31 1.93
N PHE A 165 -2.60 -1.74 1.69
CA PHE A 165 -1.57 -1.55 2.72
C PHE A 165 -1.50 -0.12 3.27
N ASP A 166 -2.37 0.76 2.79
CA ASP A 166 -2.39 2.16 3.18
C ASP A 166 -2.83 2.29 4.65
N GLY A 167 -2.04 3.03 5.43
CA GLY A 167 -2.30 3.26 6.86
C GLY A 167 -1.89 2.10 7.76
N LEU A 168 -1.08 1.16 7.26
CA LEU A 168 -0.26 0.25 8.06
C LEU A 168 1.08 0.91 8.42
N ASP A 169 1.64 0.57 9.58
CA ASP A 169 3.03 0.92 9.90
C ASP A 169 3.98 0.28 8.89
N GLU A 170 5.11 0.95 8.60
CA GLU A 170 6.06 0.54 7.57
C GLU A 170 6.57 -0.90 7.73
N VAL A 171 6.75 -1.38 8.95
CA VAL A 171 7.14 -2.79 9.21
C VAL A 171 6.06 -3.77 8.73
N PHE A 172 4.80 -3.51 9.04
CA PHE A 172 3.68 -4.38 8.67
C PHE A 172 3.33 -4.28 7.19
N LYS A 173 3.49 -3.08 6.62
CA LYS A 173 3.39 -2.83 5.19
C LYS A 173 4.41 -3.69 4.42
N ARG A 174 5.68 -3.68 4.83
CA ARG A 174 6.74 -4.53 4.26
C ARG A 174 6.41 -6.02 4.36
N GLN A 175 6.04 -6.50 5.54
CA GLN A 175 5.66 -7.92 5.72
C GLN A 175 4.47 -8.34 4.87
N SER A 176 3.52 -7.44 4.62
CA SER A 176 2.34 -7.72 3.79
C SER A 176 2.67 -7.68 2.31
N LEU A 177 3.58 -6.78 1.92
CA LEU A 177 4.12 -6.69 0.56
C LEU A 177 4.95 -7.93 0.20
N ASP A 178 5.84 -8.39 1.09
CA ASP A 178 6.63 -9.61 0.89
C ASP A 178 5.72 -10.82 0.68
N LEU A 179 4.69 -10.96 1.52
CA LEU A 179 3.67 -11.99 1.35
C LEU A 179 2.96 -11.84 -0.01
N MET A 180 2.61 -10.63 -0.43
CA MET A 180 1.96 -10.42 -1.72
C MET A 180 2.86 -10.81 -2.90
N LEU A 181 4.16 -10.46 -2.85
CA LEU A 181 5.15 -10.85 -3.86
C LEU A 181 5.32 -12.36 -3.92
N ASP A 182 5.39 -13.03 -2.76
CA ASP A 182 5.45 -14.48 -2.68
C ASP A 182 4.21 -15.15 -3.29
N LEU A 183 3.02 -14.61 -3.00
CA LEU A 183 1.77 -15.11 -3.54
C LEU A 183 1.68 -14.87 -5.05
N GLN A 184 2.08 -13.70 -5.52
CA GLN A 184 2.14 -13.37 -6.94
C GLN A 184 3.11 -14.29 -7.69
N ALA A 185 4.29 -14.58 -7.13
CA ALA A 185 5.26 -15.48 -7.75
C ALA A 185 4.74 -16.93 -7.87
N ARG A 186 3.85 -17.34 -6.96
CA ARG A 186 3.22 -18.68 -6.96
C ARG A 186 1.96 -18.74 -7.82
N MET A 187 1.36 -17.61 -8.15
CA MET A 187 0.06 -17.52 -8.82
C MET A 187 0.20 -16.99 -10.24
N THR A 188 -0.28 -17.74 -11.22
CA THR A 188 -0.43 -17.27 -12.61
C THR A 188 -1.73 -16.47 -12.79
N ARG A 189 -2.04 -15.60 -11.84
CA ARG A 189 -3.28 -14.80 -11.85
C ARG A 189 -3.00 -13.41 -12.36
N THR A 190 -3.95 -12.86 -13.09
CA THR A 190 -3.87 -11.46 -13.53
C THR A 190 -4.23 -10.56 -12.35
N MET A 191 -3.43 -9.53 -12.12
CA MET A 191 -3.59 -8.66 -10.97
C MET A 191 -3.79 -7.22 -11.42
N LEU A 192 -4.80 -6.54 -10.86
CA LEU A 192 -4.92 -5.09 -10.93
C LEU A 192 -4.74 -4.54 -9.52
N PHE A 193 -3.93 -3.51 -9.33
CA PHE A 193 -3.82 -2.90 -8.01
C PHE A 193 -3.67 -1.39 -8.08
N ALA A 194 -4.44 -0.67 -7.27
CA ALA A 194 -4.29 0.75 -7.07
C ALA A 194 -3.38 1.00 -5.86
N THR A 195 -2.37 1.85 -6.04
CA THR A 195 -1.44 2.23 -4.98
C THR A 195 -0.97 3.67 -5.19
N ASP A 196 -0.69 4.33 -4.07
CA ASP A 196 0.02 5.60 -4.04
C ASP A 196 1.52 5.42 -3.75
N ASP A 197 2.00 4.20 -3.62
CA ASP A 197 3.39 3.92 -3.31
C ASP A 197 4.14 3.53 -4.59
N ILE A 198 5.09 4.37 -4.99
CA ILE A 198 5.89 4.16 -6.20
C ILE A 198 6.72 2.88 -6.07
N GLU A 199 7.30 2.61 -4.90
CA GLU A 199 8.12 1.42 -4.69
C GLU A 199 7.25 0.15 -4.80
N GLN A 200 6.05 0.14 -4.20
CA GLN A 200 5.12 -0.97 -4.37
C GLN A 200 4.74 -1.20 -5.84
N ALA A 201 4.48 -0.13 -6.59
CA ALA A 201 4.16 -0.23 -8.00
C ALA A 201 5.30 -0.89 -8.78
N VAL A 202 6.55 -0.47 -8.56
CA VAL A 202 7.72 -1.04 -9.24
C VAL A 202 8.03 -2.48 -8.80
N LEU A 203 7.85 -2.80 -7.51
CA LEU A 203 8.09 -4.16 -7.00
C LEU A 203 7.11 -5.18 -7.57
N VAL A 204 5.84 -4.80 -7.73
CA VAL A 204 4.75 -5.75 -8.01
C VAL A 204 4.32 -5.74 -9.47
N ALA A 205 4.27 -4.57 -10.12
CA ALA A 205 3.68 -4.43 -11.44
C ALA A 205 4.61 -4.92 -12.55
N ASP A 206 4.05 -5.57 -13.56
CA ASP A 206 4.69 -5.73 -14.87
C ASP A 206 4.45 -4.50 -15.76
N ARG A 207 3.31 -3.82 -15.55
CA ARG A 207 2.96 -2.57 -16.22
C ARG A 207 2.32 -1.59 -15.25
N ILE A 208 2.61 -0.30 -15.41
CA ILE A 208 2.02 0.76 -14.60
C ILE A 208 1.18 1.66 -15.50
N LEU A 209 -0.09 1.82 -15.14
CA LEU A 209 -1.00 2.80 -15.70
C LEU A 209 -0.94 4.07 -14.85
N CYS A 210 -0.34 5.13 -15.39
CA CYS A 210 -0.29 6.44 -14.77
C CYS A 210 -1.48 7.28 -15.27
N LEU A 211 -2.22 7.86 -14.33
CA LEU A 211 -3.41 8.68 -14.57
C LEU A 211 -3.20 10.11 -14.09
N ASP A 212 -3.60 11.08 -14.90
CA ASP A 212 -3.67 12.49 -14.51
C ASP A 212 -4.96 13.13 -15.02
N VAL A 213 -5.19 14.39 -14.68
CA VAL A 213 -6.37 15.16 -15.08
C VAL A 213 -5.95 16.51 -15.65
N GLU A 214 -6.35 16.77 -16.89
CA GLU A 214 -6.22 18.04 -17.58
C GLU A 214 -7.60 18.51 -18.02
N ASP A 215 -8.03 19.71 -17.60
CA ASP A 215 -9.34 20.29 -17.97
C ASP A 215 -10.54 19.34 -17.77
N SER A 216 -10.55 18.63 -16.63
CA SER A 216 -11.54 17.60 -16.27
C SER A 216 -11.57 16.35 -17.16
N VAL A 217 -10.59 16.17 -18.04
CA VAL A 217 -10.38 14.96 -18.82
C VAL A 217 -9.24 14.16 -18.19
N VAL A 218 -9.47 12.87 -17.98
CA VAL A 218 -8.46 11.94 -17.48
C VAL A 218 -7.53 11.57 -18.62
N THR A 219 -6.24 11.86 -18.44
CA THR A 219 -5.19 11.40 -19.34
C THR A 219 -4.58 10.11 -18.77
N SER A 220 -4.11 9.23 -19.66
CA SER A 220 -3.50 7.97 -19.25
C SER A 220 -2.23 7.69 -20.03
N SER A 221 -1.21 7.17 -19.36
CA SER A 221 0.01 6.67 -19.98
C SER A 221 0.39 5.33 -19.37
N GLN A 222 0.97 4.45 -20.17
CA GLN A 222 1.45 3.15 -19.72
C GLN A 222 2.97 3.16 -19.63
N LEU A 223 3.51 2.39 -18.70
CA LEU A 223 4.94 2.18 -18.50
C LEU A 223 5.19 0.68 -18.24
N ASP A 224 6.03 0.05 -19.06
CA ASP A 224 6.44 -1.34 -18.83
C ASP A 224 7.55 -1.39 -17.77
N VAL A 225 7.39 -2.28 -16.79
CA VAL A 225 8.38 -2.51 -15.73
C VAL A 225 9.27 -3.68 -16.14
N ASN A 226 10.29 -3.36 -16.92
CA ASN A 226 11.24 -4.34 -17.48
C ASN A 226 12.32 -4.77 -16.47
N LEU A 227 11.93 -5.06 -15.24
CA LEU A 227 12.82 -5.59 -14.19
C LEU A 227 12.60 -7.09 -14.02
N LEU A 228 13.70 -7.85 -13.93
CA LEU A 228 13.65 -9.30 -13.70
C LEU A 228 13.04 -9.62 -12.33
N ARG A 229 12.38 -10.78 -12.23
CA ARG A 229 11.86 -11.32 -10.97
C ARG A 229 12.78 -12.44 -10.44
N PRO A 230 12.85 -12.68 -9.12
CA PRO A 230 12.18 -11.94 -8.04
C PRO A 230 12.76 -10.54 -7.87
N ARG A 231 11.91 -9.59 -7.44
CA ARG A 231 12.32 -8.22 -7.14
C ARG A 231 12.33 -8.06 -5.63
N ALA A 232 13.49 -7.75 -5.06
CA ALA A 232 13.57 -7.29 -3.68
C ALA A 232 13.71 -5.78 -3.65
N ARG A 233 13.28 -5.15 -2.56
CA ARG A 233 13.48 -3.70 -2.33
C ARG A 233 14.95 -3.31 -2.45
N LEU A 234 15.85 -4.13 -1.92
CA LEU A 234 17.30 -3.94 -2.03
C LEU A 234 17.80 -3.91 -3.48
N ASP A 235 17.11 -4.55 -4.41
CA ASP A 235 17.48 -4.54 -5.83
C ASP A 235 17.07 -3.22 -6.52
N LEU A 236 16.05 -2.54 -6.01
CA LEU A 236 15.62 -1.23 -6.53
C LEU A 236 16.64 -0.14 -6.26
N GLU A 237 17.30 -0.19 -5.10
CA GLU A 237 18.33 0.78 -4.71
C GLU A 237 19.66 0.53 -5.43
N ARG A 238 19.86 -0.66 -6.01
CA ARG A 238 21.15 -1.11 -6.55
C ARG A 238 21.21 -1.19 -8.07
N THR A 239 20.06 -1.07 -8.75
CA THR A 239 19.99 -1.15 -10.22
C THR A 239 19.65 0.19 -10.83
N GLU A 240 20.44 0.61 -11.83
CA GLU A 240 20.23 1.87 -12.53
C GLU A 240 18.85 1.90 -13.23
N GLU A 241 18.39 0.74 -13.72
CA GLU A 241 17.09 0.56 -14.37
C GLU A 241 15.92 0.86 -13.41
N ALA A 242 15.99 0.37 -12.17
CA ALA A 242 14.98 0.66 -11.17
C ALA A 242 15.01 2.13 -10.76
N GLY A 243 16.19 2.72 -10.56
CA GLY A 243 16.32 4.15 -10.26
C GLY A 243 15.67 5.05 -11.32
N ARG A 244 15.92 4.76 -12.61
CA ARG A 244 15.28 5.49 -13.73
C ARG A 244 13.75 5.31 -13.75
N LEU A 245 13.26 4.11 -13.45
CA LEU A 245 11.81 3.86 -13.38
C LEU A 245 11.16 4.66 -12.25
N LEU A 246 11.80 4.69 -11.07
CA LEU A 246 11.35 5.50 -9.95
C LEU A 246 11.28 6.98 -10.36
N GLU A 247 12.36 7.52 -10.94
CA GLU A 247 12.45 8.91 -11.41
C GLU A 247 11.33 9.27 -12.39
N VAL A 248 11.14 8.46 -13.44
CA VAL A 248 10.06 8.65 -14.43
C VAL A 248 8.68 8.63 -13.78
N LEU A 249 8.45 7.75 -12.80
CA LEU A 249 7.18 7.70 -12.07
C LEU A 249 6.99 8.90 -11.14
N GLY A 250 8.06 9.34 -10.47
CA GLY A 250 8.07 10.54 -9.63
C GLY A 250 7.69 11.78 -10.44
N ASP A 251 8.32 11.97 -11.59
CA ASP A 251 8.04 13.06 -12.53
C ASP A 251 6.59 13.02 -13.05
N ARG A 252 6.14 11.85 -13.52
CA ARG A 252 4.77 11.67 -14.03
C ARG A 252 3.72 11.92 -12.96
N LEU A 253 3.96 11.50 -11.73
CA LEU A 253 2.98 11.64 -10.64
C LEU A 253 3.12 12.97 -9.88
N GLY A 254 4.14 13.77 -10.18
CA GLY A 254 4.41 15.04 -9.49
C GLY A 254 4.77 14.82 -8.01
N ARG A 255 5.38 13.68 -7.69
CA ARG A 255 5.78 13.31 -6.33
C ARG A 255 7.30 13.36 -6.24
N TYR A 256 7.80 14.18 -5.32
CA TYR A 256 9.22 14.25 -4.98
C TYR A 256 9.70 12.87 -4.50
N LEU A 257 10.64 12.26 -5.21
CA LEU A 257 11.40 11.14 -4.68
C LEU A 257 12.46 11.71 -3.72
N PRO A 258 12.65 11.13 -2.52
CA PRO A 258 13.89 11.39 -1.80
C PRO A 258 15.08 10.94 -2.67
N GLU A 259 16.15 11.73 -2.69
CA GLU A 259 17.36 11.39 -3.46
C GLU A 259 17.81 9.95 -3.14
N PRO A 260 18.26 9.17 -4.15
CA PRO A 260 18.81 7.86 -3.89
C PRO A 260 20.03 8.02 -2.99
N ALA A 261 19.94 7.48 -1.77
CA ALA A 261 21.11 7.38 -0.90
C ALA A 261 22.14 6.51 -1.63
N VAL A 262 23.20 7.14 -2.13
CA VAL A 262 24.36 6.44 -2.67
C VAL A 262 25.00 5.68 -1.52
N ALA A 263 24.59 4.43 -1.34
CA ALA A 263 25.25 3.51 -0.44
C ALA A 263 26.63 3.19 -1.02
N THR A 264 27.66 3.83 -0.49
CA THR A 264 29.03 3.37 -0.65
C THR A 264 29.11 1.97 -0.04
N ALA A 265 29.19 0.97 -0.90
CA ALA A 265 29.31 -0.42 -0.49
C ALA A 265 30.60 -0.64 0.31
N THR A 266 30.47 -0.82 1.62
CA THR A 266 31.38 -1.65 2.39
C THR A 266 30.68 -2.96 2.69
N GLU A 267 31.27 -4.07 2.24
CA GLU A 267 30.76 -5.42 2.47
C GLU A 267 30.52 -5.66 3.98
N PRO A 268 29.37 -6.22 4.38
CA PRO A 268 29.18 -6.62 5.76
C PRO A 268 30.02 -7.88 6.05
N PRO A 269 30.68 -7.96 7.22
CA PRO A 269 31.35 -9.18 7.62
C PRO A 269 30.30 -10.28 7.84
N HIS A 270 30.65 -11.49 7.43
CA HIS A 270 29.84 -12.68 7.68
C HIS A 270 29.76 -13.05 9.16
N ALA A 271 28.67 -13.78 9.43
CA ALA A 271 28.46 -14.77 10.49
C ALA A 271 27.87 -14.26 11.82
N GLU A 272 26.69 -14.81 12.10
CA GLU A 272 26.30 -15.55 13.32
C GLU A 272 26.79 -15.01 14.68
N ASP A 273 25.81 -14.83 15.58
CA ASP A 273 25.91 -14.48 17.01
C ASP A 273 26.30 -13.04 17.38
N SER A 274 25.29 -12.20 17.65
CA SER A 274 25.36 -11.24 18.78
C SER A 274 24.04 -10.52 19.05
N VAL A 275 23.48 -10.73 20.24
CA VAL A 275 22.51 -9.83 20.88
C VAL A 275 23.30 -8.65 21.45
N ILE A 276 23.01 -7.42 21.03
CA ILE A 276 23.64 -6.20 21.54
C ILE A 276 22.81 -5.67 22.71
N PHE A 277 23.42 -5.51 23.89
CA PHE A 277 22.78 -4.92 25.07
C PHE A 277 22.78 -3.38 24.99
N MET A 278 21.73 -2.76 25.52
CA MET A 278 21.46 -1.30 25.45
C MET A 278 22.59 -0.42 26.02
N ALA A 279 23.42 -0.96 26.92
CA ALA A 279 24.58 -0.26 27.47
C ALA A 279 25.73 -0.13 26.44
N ASP A 280 25.90 -1.11 25.55
CA ASP A 280 26.96 -1.11 24.54
C ASP A 280 26.64 -0.13 23.41
N TRP A 281 25.36 0.06 23.10
CA TRP A 281 24.91 1.07 22.13
C TRP A 281 25.20 2.50 22.59
N VAL A 282 24.95 2.80 23.88
CA VAL A 282 25.23 4.13 24.47
C VAL A 282 26.73 4.44 24.49
N ALA A 283 27.58 3.43 24.72
CA ALA A 283 29.03 3.59 24.70
C ALA A 283 29.63 3.68 23.27
N SER A 284 28.90 3.18 22.26
CA SER A 284 29.35 3.14 20.86
C SER A 284 29.02 4.40 20.04
N GLN A 285 28.37 5.40 20.64
CA GLN A 285 28.06 6.63 19.93
C GLN A 285 29.35 7.42 19.67
N PRO A 286 29.57 7.92 18.44
CA PRO A 286 30.75 8.73 18.14
C PRO A 286 30.75 9.97 19.03
N GLU A 287 31.89 10.29 19.64
CA GLU A 287 32.09 11.53 20.40
C GLU A 287 31.73 12.72 19.51
N ARG A 288 30.59 13.36 19.82
CA ARG A 288 30.08 14.50 19.07
C ARG A 288 30.75 15.77 19.58
N ASN A 289 31.59 16.31 18.70
CA ASN A 289 32.24 17.60 18.85
C ASN A 289 31.20 18.71 19.11
N GLY A 290 31.25 19.32 20.29
CA GLY A 290 30.30 20.34 20.78
C GLY A 290 30.45 21.75 20.15
N LYS A 291 30.41 21.86 18.82
CA LYS A 291 30.33 23.12 18.07
C LYS A 291 29.56 22.85 16.77
N THR A 292 28.32 23.25 16.54
CA THR A 292 27.43 24.24 17.13
C THR A 292 25.99 23.81 16.78
N LEU A 293 25.09 23.71 17.76
CA LEU A 293 23.66 23.49 17.50
C LEU A 293 23.11 24.64 16.64
N GLU A 294 22.34 24.34 15.59
CA GLU A 294 21.73 25.39 14.73
C GLU A 294 20.71 26.23 15.51
N LYS A 295 20.05 25.60 16.49
CA LYS A 295 19.10 26.21 17.41
C LYS A 295 19.05 25.39 18.70
N ALA A 296 19.30 26.04 19.84
CA ALA A 296 19.28 25.39 21.15
C ALA A 296 17.92 25.52 21.85
N ASP A 297 17.21 26.63 21.63
CA ASP A 297 15.86 26.86 22.15
C ASP A 297 14.81 26.48 21.11
N ILE A 298 14.07 25.39 21.34
CA ILE A 298 13.09 24.87 20.38
C ILE A 298 11.70 24.77 21.01
N SER A 299 10.68 25.08 20.22
CA SER A 299 9.27 24.92 20.59
C SER A 299 8.64 23.76 19.83
N LEU A 300 8.19 22.73 20.56
CA LEU A 300 7.59 21.53 19.97
C LEU A 300 6.09 21.46 20.23
N GLY A 301 5.30 21.30 19.16
CA GLY A 301 3.85 21.09 19.25
C GLY A 301 3.49 19.66 19.64
N PHE A 302 2.44 19.49 20.43
CA PHE A 302 1.89 18.18 20.74
C PHE A 302 0.36 18.20 20.89
N ILE A 303 -0.29 17.11 20.53
CA ILE A 303 -1.70 16.84 20.86
C ILE A 303 -1.69 15.85 22.03
N PRO A 304 -2.47 16.04 23.11
CA PRO A 304 -2.49 15.15 24.27
C PRO A 304 -3.18 13.82 23.96
N LEU A 305 -2.46 12.98 23.23
CA LEU A 305 -2.73 11.58 22.89
C LEU A 305 -1.55 10.73 23.36
N ILE A 306 -1.64 9.41 23.26
CA ILE A 306 -0.58 8.49 23.69
C ILE A 306 0.75 8.78 22.96
N ASP A 307 0.68 9.22 21.70
CA ASP A 307 1.85 9.47 20.86
C ASP A 307 2.70 10.66 21.33
N CYS A 308 2.21 11.48 22.28
CA CYS A 308 3.01 12.54 22.90
C CYS A 308 3.97 12.02 23.98
N ALA A 309 3.85 10.75 24.38
CA ALA A 309 4.61 10.17 25.48
C ALA A 309 6.13 10.33 25.32
N PRO A 310 6.75 10.15 24.14
CA PRO A 310 8.19 10.36 23.98
C PRO A 310 8.63 11.79 24.30
N LEU A 311 7.86 12.81 23.88
CA LEU A 311 8.17 14.22 24.17
C LEU A 311 8.03 14.53 25.66
N ALA A 312 6.98 14.02 26.30
CA ALA A 312 6.75 14.20 27.73
C ALA A 312 7.84 13.51 28.57
N ILE A 313 8.19 12.26 28.22
CA ILE A 313 9.25 11.49 28.90
C ILE A 313 10.61 12.15 28.69
N ALA A 314 10.92 12.61 27.48
CA ALA A 314 12.19 13.27 27.19
C ALA A 314 12.36 14.59 27.96
N LEU A 315 11.26 15.33 28.17
CA LEU A 315 11.27 16.52 29.01
C LEU A 315 11.45 16.17 30.50
N GLU A 316 10.65 15.23 31.01
CA GLU A 316 10.65 14.88 32.44
C GLU A 316 11.95 14.19 32.89
N LEU A 317 12.55 13.38 32.01
CA LEU A 317 13.80 12.66 32.30
C LEU A 317 15.06 13.46 31.89
N GLY A 318 14.91 14.70 31.42
CA GLY A 318 16.04 15.58 31.09
C GLY A 318 16.86 15.15 29.86
N PHE A 319 16.28 14.37 28.95
CA PHE A 319 16.98 13.92 27.73
C PHE A 319 17.25 15.06 26.75
N PHE A 320 16.39 16.09 26.74
CA PHE A 320 16.64 17.29 25.95
C PHE A 320 17.84 18.08 26.49
N ASP A 321 17.94 18.25 27.81
CA ASP A 321 19.07 18.93 28.45
C ASP A 321 20.38 18.17 28.21
N ALA A 322 20.34 16.83 28.27
CA ALA A 322 21.49 15.98 27.94
C ALA A 322 21.95 16.13 26.48
N ALA A 323 21.04 16.51 25.58
CA ALA A 323 21.33 16.83 24.18
C ALA A 323 21.68 18.32 23.95
N GLY A 324 21.69 19.15 25.01
CA GLY A 324 21.95 20.58 24.93
C GLY A 324 20.78 21.41 24.39
N LEU A 325 19.56 20.89 24.44
CA LEU A 325 18.35 21.53 23.93
C LEU A 325 17.47 22.04 25.08
N SER A 326 17.05 23.31 24.98
CA SER A 326 16.05 23.94 25.81
C SER A 326 14.69 23.86 25.09
N VAL A 327 13.78 23.03 25.61
CA VAL A 327 12.55 22.66 24.90
C VAL A 327 11.30 23.20 25.58
N LYS A 328 10.45 23.87 24.81
CA LYS A 328 9.10 24.27 25.22
C LYS A 328 8.05 23.45 24.50
N LEU A 329 7.22 22.72 25.25
CA LEU A 329 6.08 22.00 24.68
C LEU A 329 4.86 22.92 24.55
N SER A 330 4.26 22.95 23.36
CA SER A 330 3.02 23.68 23.04
C SER A 330 1.88 22.71 22.79
N ARG A 331 0.82 22.80 23.59
CA ARG A 331 -0.39 21.99 23.40
C ARG A 331 -1.20 22.52 22.22
N GLU A 332 -1.54 21.66 21.29
CA GLU A 332 -2.28 21.99 20.07
C GLU A 332 -3.62 21.25 19.98
N SER A 333 -4.58 21.85 19.26
CA SER A 333 -5.98 21.37 19.19
C SER A 333 -6.25 20.40 18.03
N SER A 334 -5.42 20.38 17.00
CA SER A 334 -5.57 19.51 15.82
C SER A 334 -4.26 19.35 15.06
N TRP A 335 -4.17 18.31 14.22
CA TRP A 335 -3.01 18.06 13.36
C TRP A 335 -2.82 19.16 12.31
N SER A 336 -3.91 19.69 11.76
CA SER A 336 -3.86 20.84 10.84
C SER A 336 -3.23 22.07 11.52
N ASN A 337 -3.58 22.34 12.79
CA ASN A 337 -2.98 23.45 13.53
C ASN A 337 -1.48 23.27 13.78
N ILE A 338 -1.01 22.02 13.97
CA ILE A 338 0.42 21.70 14.06
C ILE A 338 1.10 21.94 12.71
N GLN A 339 0.55 21.38 11.63
CA GLN A 339 1.11 21.52 10.28
C GLN A 339 1.25 22.98 9.89
N ASP A 340 0.21 23.79 10.10
CA ASP A 340 0.21 25.21 9.78
C ASP A 340 1.25 25.97 10.60
N LYS A 341 1.33 25.70 11.91
CA LYS A 341 2.29 26.38 12.80
C LYS A 341 3.74 26.00 12.54
N VAL A 342 4.02 24.74 12.19
CA VAL A 342 5.37 24.31 11.78
C VAL A 342 5.73 24.96 10.44
N SER A 343 4.82 24.95 9.47
CA SER A 343 5.03 25.57 8.14
C SER A 343 5.26 27.08 8.22
N LEU A 344 4.63 27.76 9.18
CA LEU A 344 4.77 29.19 9.43
C LEU A 344 5.95 29.52 10.38
N GLY A 345 6.73 28.54 10.85
CA GLY A 345 7.85 28.74 11.77
C GLY A 345 7.45 29.19 13.18
N LEU A 346 6.18 29.01 13.56
CA LEU A 346 5.67 29.25 14.92
C LEU A 346 5.99 28.09 15.88
N LEU A 347 6.28 26.91 15.33
CA LEU A 347 6.81 25.73 16.02
C LEU A 347 8.04 25.23 15.26
N ASP A 348 9.04 24.76 15.99
CA ASP A 348 10.27 24.18 15.45
C ASP A 348 10.13 22.70 15.09
N GLY A 349 9.09 22.06 15.61
CA GLY A 349 8.75 20.68 15.35
C GLY A 349 7.50 20.27 16.11
N ALA A 350 7.13 19.00 16.00
CA ALA A 350 6.02 18.44 16.75
C ALA A 350 6.17 16.92 16.89
N GLN A 351 5.33 16.30 17.72
CA GLN A 351 5.16 14.85 17.69
C GLN A 351 4.79 14.39 16.26
N MET A 352 5.46 13.36 15.76
CA MET A 352 5.14 12.73 14.48
C MET A 352 4.51 11.37 14.75
N LEU A 353 3.48 11.03 13.97
CA LEU A 353 2.85 9.72 13.94
C LEU A 353 3.52 8.84 12.89
#